data_AF-A0A2N1I8A0-F1
#
_entry.id   AF-A0A2N1I8A0-F1
#
_cell.length_a   1.000
_cell.length_b   1.000
_cell.length_c   1.000
_cell.angle_alpha   90.00
_cell.angle_beta   90.00
_cell.angle_gamma   90.00
#
_symmetry.space_group_name_H-M   'P 1'
#
loop_
_entity.id
_entity.type
_entity.pdbx_description
1 polymer ?
#
loop_
_entity_poly.entity_id
_entity_poly.type
_entity_poly.pdbx_seq_one_letter_code
_entity_poly.pdbx_strand_id
1 'polypeptide(L)'
;MKLAYCIFSLLLCLSTTANAQDIHIGVEPFPPIVNENGQGYAIDMFKAIEKISDLKFHFHIMNYARAKKELQKQSLDMIGLTPQGFETKSFYQYAEDINWSVTAKVDLFALDKKYFNTQLLPAQSIGTLRGNADFFLRYLIYQEISLLKLVA
;
A
#
# COMPACT_ATOMS: atom_id res chain seq x y z
N MET A 1 -53.88 14.46 -2.69
CA MET A 1 -52.60 15.19 -2.69
C MET A 1 -51.66 14.77 -1.56
N LYS A 2 -52.08 14.76 -0.27
CA LYS A 2 -51.20 14.34 0.85
C LYS A 2 -50.60 12.93 0.73
N LEU A 3 -51.38 11.95 0.25
CA LEU A 3 -50.91 10.57 0.07
C LEU A 3 -49.80 10.46 -0.99
N ALA A 4 -49.88 11.25 -2.06
CA ALA A 4 -48.88 11.28 -3.12
C ALA A 4 -47.54 11.86 -2.62
N TYR A 5 -47.59 12.89 -1.77
CA TYR A 5 -46.40 13.43 -1.11
C TYR A 5 -45.75 12.40 -0.17
N CYS A 6 -46.53 11.65 0.61
CA CYS A 6 -45.99 10.59 1.46
C CYS A 6 -45.32 9.46 0.66
N ILE A 7 -45.92 9.04 -0.46
CA ILE A 7 -45.34 8.01 -1.33
C ILE A 7 -44.07 8.51 -2.00
N PHE A 8 -44.04 9.77 -2.44
CA PHE A 8 -42.87 10.39 -3.06
C PHE A 8 -41.69 10.52 -2.06
N SER A 9 -41.96 10.92 -0.82
CA SER A 9 -40.96 10.95 0.24
C SER A 9 -40.43 9.55 0.60
N LEU A 10 -41.30 8.53 0.60
CA LEU A 10 -40.90 7.15 0.89
C LEU A 10 -39.99 6.57 -0.22
N LEU A 11 -40.30 6.86 -1.49
CA LEU A 11 -39.49 6.44 -2.64
C LEU A 11 -38.09 7.07 -2.64
N LEU A 12 -37.96 8.35 -2.24
CA LEU A 12 -36.67 9.03 -2.12
C LEU A 12 -35.77 8.43 -1.02
N CYS A 13 -36.36 7.90 0.05
CA CYS A 13 -35.61 7.22 1.11
C CYS A 13 -35.16 5.79 0.74
N LEU A 14 -35.77 5.17 -0.27
CA LEU A 14 -35.42 3.83 -0.73
C LEU A 14 -34.31 3.82 -1.80
N SER A 15 -33.99 4.98 -2.39
CA SER A 15 -33.00 5.10 -3.48
C SER A 15 -31.55 5.12 -3.00
N THR A 16 -31.28 5.26 -1.70
CA THR A 16 -29.91 5.21 -1.19
C THR A 16 -29.48 3.77 -1.04
N THR A 17 -29.08 3.15 -2.16
CA THR A 17 -28.26 1.94 -2.10
C THR A 17 -26.90 2.35 -1.56
N ALA A 18 -26.66 2.11 -0.28
CA ALA A 18 -25.33 2.17 0.32
C ALA A 18 -24.53 1.00 -0.25
N ASN A 19 -24.06 1.14 -1.48
CA ASN A 19 -23.16 0.17 -2.09
C ASN A 19 -21.80 0.37 -1.46
N ALA A 20 -21.26 -0.71 -0.91
CA ALA A 20 -19.93 -0.67 -0.37
C ALA A 20 -18.94 -0.42 -1.52
N GLN A 21 -18.02 0.54 -1.36
CA GLN A 21 -17.02 0.82 -2.38
C GLN A 21 -15.90 -0.22 -2.27
N ASP A 22 -15.74 -1.04 -3.30
CA ASP A 22 -14.64 -1.99 -3.42
C ASP A 22 -13.34 -1.26 -3.79
N ILE A 23 -12.27 -1.56 -3.05
CA ILE A 23 -10.93 -1.01 -3.23
C ILE A 23 -9.94 -2.17 -3.34
N HIS A 24 -9.30 -2.31 -4.50
CA HIS A 24 -8.32 -3.34 -4.81
C HIS A 24 -6.90 -2.85 -4.50
N ILE A 25 -6.22 -3.53 -3.58
CA ILE A 25 -4.89 -3.14 -3.10
C ILE A 25 -3.85 -4.20 -3.43
N GLY A 26 -2.82 -3.84 -4.19
CA GLY A 26 -1.65 -4.70 -4.41
C GLY A 26 -0.62 -4.52 -3.30
N VAL A 27 -0.23 -5.62 -2.64
CA VAL A 27 0.76 -5.57 -1.55
C VAL A 27 1.86 -6.61 -1.68
N GLU A 28 3.11 -6.17 -1.48
CA GLU A 28 4.27 -7.06 -1.34
C GLU A 28 4.38 -7.59 0.09
N PRO A 29 4.67 -8.89 0.29
CA PRO A 29 4.97 -9.42 1.62
C PRO A 29 6.10 -8.65 2.29
N PHE A 30 5.77 -8.05 3.44
CA PHE A 30 6.70 -7.32 4.29
C PHE A 30 6.35 -7.56 5.77
N PRO A 31 6.70 -8.73 6.33
CA PRO A 31 6.36 -9.06 7.71
C PRO A 31 7.03 -8.08 8.71
N PRO A 32 6.36 -7.74 9.82
CA PRO A 32 5.04 -8.21 10.26
C PRO A 32 3.86 -7.39 9.69
N ILE A 33 4.10 -6.44 8.80
CA ILE A 33 3.06 -5.51 8.31
C ILE A 33 2.08 -6.22 7.37
N VAL A 34 2.60 -7.03 6.43
CA VAL A 34 1.83 -7.96 5.59
C VAL A 34 2.66 -9.22 5.37
N ASN A 35 2.07 -10.40 5.53
CA ASN A 35 2.72 -11.68 5.24
C ASN A 35 2.19 -12.32 3.94
N GLU A 36 2.81 -13.42 3.52
CA GLU A 36 2.47 -14.14 2.28
C GLU A 36 1.03 -14.68 2.25
N ASN A 37 0.41 -14.86 3.42
CA ASN A 37 -0.98 -15.31 3.56
C ASN A 37 -1.98 -14.14 3.57
N GLY A 38 -1.53 -12.90 3.35
CA GLY A 38 -2.38 -11.72 3.39
C GLY A 38 -2.92 -11.38 4.79
N GLN A 39 -2.08 -11.58 5.80
CA GLN A 39 -2.35 -11.19 7.19
C GLN A 39 -1.26 -10.22 7.67
N GLY A 40 -1.50 -9.48 8.75
CA GLY A 40 -0.51 -8.58 9.35
C GLY A 40 -1.11 -7.24 9.76
N TYR A 41 -0.29 -6.37 10.33
CA TYR A 41 -0.76 -5.11 10.93
C TYR A 41 -1.49 -4.18 9.96
N ALA A 42 -1.05 -4.10 8.69
CA ALA A 42 -1.75 -3.27 7.70
C ALA A 42 -3.14 -3.86 7.38
N ILE A 43 -3.23 -5.19 7.26
CA ILE A 43 -4.49 -5.87 6.97
C ILE A 43 -5.49 -5.69 8.13
N ASP A 44 -5.01 -5.79 9.36
CA ASP A 44 -5.84 -5.59 10.55
C ASP A 44 -6.34 -4.14 10.65
N MET A 45 -5.49 -3.17 10.30
CA MET A 45 -5.89 -1.77 10.19
C MET A 45 -7.00 -1.57 9.16
N PHE A 46 -6.84 -2.09 7.93
CA PHE A 46 -7.87 -1.97 6.90
C PHE A 46 -9.19 -2.64 7.31
N LYS A 47 -9.14 -3.82 7.93
CA LYS A 47 -10.32 -4.47 8.51
C LYS A 47 -10.98 -3.64 9.60
N ALA A 48 -10.21 -2.89 10.38
CA ALA A 48 -10.77 -1.96 11.36
C ALA A 48 -11.47 -0.78 10.65
N ILE A 49 -10.93 -0.29 9.53
CA ILE A 49 -11.57 0.73 8.68
C ILE A 49 -12.88 0.20 8.10
N GLU A 50 -12.92 -1.01 7.54
CA GLU A 50 -14.15 -1.62 6.98
C GLU A 50 -15.30 -1.73 7.99
N LYS A 51 -14.99 -1.79 9.29
CA LYS A 51 -16.02 -1.86 10.35
C LYS A 51 -16.69 -0.51 10.61
N ILE A 52 -16.06 0.59 10.22
CA ILE A 52 -16.51 1.96 10.48
C ILE A 52 -16.78 2.76 9.20
N SER A 53 -16.64 2.13 8.03
CA SER A 53 -16.88 2.73 6.72
C SER A 53 -17.73 1.82 5.84
N ASP A 54 -18.13 2.36 4.69
CA ASP A 54 -18.74 1.64 3.57
C ASP A 54 -17.69 1.06 2.62
N LEU A 55 -16.41 1.02 2.99
CA LEU A 55 -15.35 0.47 2.13
C LEU A 55 -15.23 -1.06 2.28
N LYS A 56 -14.79 -1.70 1.21
CA LYS A 56 -14.35 -3.11 1.18
C LYS A 56 -12.99 -3.20 0.51
N PHE A 57 -12.02 -3.76 1.21
CA PHE A 57 -10.64 -3.85 0.74
C PHE A 57 -10.32 -5.26 0.26
N HIS A 58 -9.88 -5.38 -0.99
CA HIS A 58 -9.47 -6.63 -1.62
C HIS A 58 -7.96 -6.65 -1.79
N PHE A 59 -7.27 -7.46 -0.99
CA PHE A 59 -5.81 -7.55 -1.01
C PHE A 59 -5.31 -8.56 -2.03
N HIS A 60 -4.32 -8.14 -2.81
CA HIS A 60 -3.65 -8.98 -3.80
C HIS A 60 -2.17 -9.08 -3.45
N ILE A 61 -1.73 -10.26 -3.00
CA ILE A 61 -0.32 -10.49 -2.66
C ILE A 61 0.48 -10.62 -3.95
N MET A 62 1.41 -9.69 -4.17
CA MET A 62 2.26 -9.65 -5.36
C MET A 62 3.54 -8.85 -5.14
N ASN A 63 4.57 -9.11 -5.94
CA ASN A 63 5.79 -8.31 -5.87
C ASN A 63 5.54 -6.85 -6.27
N TYR A 64 6.42 -5.96 -5.80
CA TYR A 64 6.25 -4.53 -5.98
C TYR A 64 6.17 -4.10 -7.47
N ALA A 65 7.03 -4.67 -8.31
CA ALA A 65 7.05 -4.38 -9.75
C ALA A 65 5.72 -4.73 -10.44
N ARG A 66 5.07 -5.83 -10.04
CA ARG A 66 3.75 -6.21 -10.54
C ARG A 66 2.67 -5.26 -10.03
N ALA A 67 2.70 -4.90 -8.75
CA ALA A 67 1.73 -3.95 -8.18
C ALA A 67 1.73 -2.63 -8.96
N LYS A 68 2.91 -2.05 -9.24
CA LYS A 68 3.04 -0.83 -10.06
C LYS A 68 2.41 -0.97 -11.45
N LYS A 69 2.67 -2.11 -12.11
CA LYS A 69 2.13 -2.38 -13.45
C LYS A 69 0.60 -2.49 -13.44
N GLU A 70 0.03 -3.15 -12.44
CA GLU A 70 -1.42 -3.33 -12.32
C GLU A 70 -2.13 -2.03 -11.87
N LEU A 71 -1.49 -1.21 -11.03
CA LEU A 71 -1.94 0.14 -10.70
C LEU A 71 -2.01 1.02 -11.96
N GLN A 72 -0.94 1.04 -12.76
CA GLN A 72 -0.90 1.83 -13.99
C GLN A 72 -1.99 1.42 -15.00
N LYS A 73 -2.38 0.14 -15.00
CA LYS A 73 -3.49 -0.38 -15.82
C LYS A 73 -4.87 -0.16 -15.21
N GLN A 74 -4.95 0.49 -14.05
CA GLN A 74 -6.20 0.69 -13.31
C GLN A 74 -6.88 -0.63 -12.91
N SER A 75 -6.09 -1.71 -12.77
CA SER A 75 -6.56 -3.01 -12.24
C SER A 75 -6.42 -3.08 -10.72
N LEU A 76 -5.76 -2.09 -10.12
CA LEU A 76 -5.69 -1.83 -8.69
C LEU A 76 -6.02 -0.36 -8.45
N ASP A 77 -6.61 -0.06 -7.31
CA ASP A 77 -6.88 1.31 -6.85
C ASP A 77 -5.72 1.86 -6.02
N MET A 78 -5.02 0.96 -5.31
CA MET A 78 -3.92 1.30 -4.41
C MET A 78 -2.81 0.27 -4.45
N ILE A 79 -1.59 0.70 -4.10
CA ILE A 79 -0.47 -0.20 -3.84
C ILE A 79 0.23 0.16 -2.53
N GLY A 80 0.87 -0.82 -1.95
CA GLY A 80 1.64 -0.68 -0.73
C GLY A 80 2.54 -1.88 -0.49
N LEU A 81 3.43 -1.87 0.49
CA LEU A 81 3.94 -0.70 1.17
C LEU A 81 5.02 -0.05 0.28
N THR A 82 5.07 1.27 0.24
CA THR A 82 5.98 1.99 -0.64
C THR A 82 6.76 3.07 0.09
N PRO A 83 7.97 3.41 -0.37
CA PRO A 83 8.72 4.50 0.24
C PRO A 83 8.10 5.85 -0.15
N GLN A 84 7.66 6.64 0.83
CA GLN A 84 6.94 7.88 0.60
C GLN A 84 7.80 8.91 -0.13
N GLY A 85 7.31 9.48 -1.24
CA GLY A 85 8.00 10.55 -1.95
C GLY A 85 9.24 10.12 -2.76
N PHE A 86 9.53 8.82 -2.87
CA PHE A 86 10.75 8.32 -3.54
C PHE A 86 10.49 7.62 -4.88
N GLU A 87 9.25 7.62 -5.38
CA GLU A 87 8.95 7.09 -6.69
C GLU A 87 9.40 8.01 -7.84
N THR A 88 9.41 7.48 -9.06
CA THR A 88 9.83 8.25 -10.23
C THR A 88 8.83 9.37 -10.55
N LYS A 89 9.30 10.47 -11.14
CA LYS A 89 8.41 11.54 -11.63
C LYS A 89 7.31 11.03 -12.55
N SER A 90 7.61 10.03 -13.39
CA SER A 90 6.64 9.39 -14.28
C SER A 90 5.59 8.56 -13.54
N PHE A 91 5.95 7.98 -12.39
CA PHE A 91 5.01 7.25 -11.54
C PHE A 91 3.97 8.21 -10.95
N TYR A 92 4.42 9.37 -10.47
CA TYR A 92 3.54 10.40 -9.92
C TYR A 92 2.66 11.12 -10.95
N GLN A 93 2.73 10.76 -12.23
CA GLN A 93 1.77 11.25 -13.24
C GLN A 93 0.41 10.55 -13.16
N TYR A 94 0.34 9.38 -12.53
CA TYR A 94 -0.89 8.58 -12.43
C TYR A 94 -1.16 8.07 -11.01
N ALA A 95 -0.31 8.36 -10.04
CA ALA A 95 -0.45 7.92 -8.66
C ALA A 95 0.01 9.02 -7.70
N GLU A 96 -0.51 9.00 -6.47
CA GLU A 96 -0.09 9.89 -5.40
C GLU A 96 0.06 9.14 -4.08
N ASP A 97 0.95 9.65 -3.22
CA ASP A 97 1.07 9.19 -1.85
C ASP A 97 -0.21 9.53 -1.10
N ILE A 98 -0.77 8.55 -0.38
CA ILE A 98 -1.79 8.90 0.60
C ILE A 98 -1.10 9.64 1.76
N ASN A 99 -1.82 10.57 2.39
CA ASN A 99 -1.32 11.27 3.58
C ASN A 99 -1.42 10.38 4.82
N TRP A 100 -0.73 9.24 4.76
CA TRP A 100 -0.60 8.28 5.83
C TRP A 100 0.70 7.50 5.62
N SER A 101 1.50 7.43 6.67
CA SER A 101 2.76 6.71 6.70
C SER A 101 2.99 6.11 8.07
N VAL A 102 3.86 5.11 8.10
CA VAL A 102 4.39 4.53 9.33
C VAL A 102 5.91 4.55 9.26
N THR A 103 6.54 4.89 10.38
CA THR A 103 8.00 4.77 10.50
C THR A 103 8.36 3.29 10.52
N ALA A 104 9.20 2.88 9.58
CA ALA A 104 9.73 1.53 9.54
C ALA A 104 11.24 1.57 9.78
N LYS A 105 11.75 0.57 10.50
CA LYS A 105 13.19 0.37 10.66
C LYS A 105 13.62 -0.78 9.76
N VAL A 106 14.76 -0.61 9.13
CA VAL A 106 15.42 -1.65 8.35
C VAL A 106 16.61 -2.14 9.16
N ASP A 107 16.66 -3.45 9.38
CA ASP A 107 17.79 -4.11 10.01
C ASP A 107 18.72 -4.71 8.95
N LEU A 108 20.03 -4.54 9.14
CA LEU A 108 21.04 -5.19 8.33
C LEU A 108 21.46 -6.50 9.02
N PHE A 109 21.27 -7.62 8.32
CA PHE A 109 21.72 -8.92 8.79
C PHE A 109 23.04 -9.30 8.12
N ALA A 110 24.00 -9.75 8.91
CA ALA A 110 25.27 -10.27 8.43
C ALA A 110 25.66 -11.53 9.20
N LEU A 111 26.30 -12.48 8.51
CA LEU A 111 26.82 -13.69 9.14
C LEU A 111 28.02 -13.42 10.05
N ASP A 112 28.76 -12.35 9.79
CA ASP A 112 29.92 -11.92 10.56
C ASP A 112 29.77 -10.44 10.94
N LYS A 113 29.98 -10.14 12.23
CA LYS A 113 29.86 -8.80 12.82
C LYS A 113 30.74 -7.76 12.12
N LYS A 114 31.89 -8.15 11.56
CA LYS A 114 32.77 -7.20 10.86
C LYS A 114 32.08 -6.53 9.66
N TYR A 115 31.11 -7.21 9.05
CA TYR A 115 30.35 -6.72 7.91
C TYR A 115 29.23 -5.73 8.28
N PHE A 116 29.03 -5.43 9.57
CA PHE A 116 28.25 -4.26 9.98
C PHE A 116 28.93 -2.95 9.58
N ASN A 117 30.25 -2.95 9.42
CA ASN A 117 30.92 -1.90 8.67
C ASN A 117 30.83 -2.22 7.17
N THR A 118 29.98 -1.50 6.45
CA THR A 118 29.72 -1.74 5.02
C THR A 118 30.96 -1.56 4.15
N GLN A 119 31.98 -0.84 4.61
CA GLN A 119 33.27 -0.70 3.93
C GLN A 119 34.07 -2.02 3.88
N LEU A 120 33.76 -2.96 4.78
CA LEU A 120 34.40 -4.26 4.87
C LEU A 120 33.64 -5.35 4.09
N LEU A 121 32.53 -5.02 3.42
CA LEU A 121 31.74 -5.97 2.65
C LEU A 121 32.53 -6.50 1.44
N PRO A 122 32.53 -7.82 1.18
CA PRO A 122 33.09 -8.38 -0.05
C PRO A 122 32.38 -7.77 -1.26
N ALA A 123 33.16 -7.24 -2.20
CA ALA A 123 32.65 -6.53 -3.38
C ALA A 123 31.70 -5.34 -3.08
N GLN A 124 31.69 -4.84 -1.84
CA GLN A 124 30.84 -3.73 -1.38
C GLN A 124 29.35 -3.93 -1.75
N SER A 125 28.89 -5.18 -1.73
CA SER A 125 27.55 -5.55 -2.18
C SER A 125 26.63 -5.91 -1.00
N ILE A 126 25.35 -5.51 -1.11
CA ILE A 126 24.28 -5.84 -0.16
C ILE A 126 23.19 -6.58 -0.93
N GLY A 127 22.79 -7.75 -0.41
CA GLY A 127 21.66 -8.50 -0.96
C GLY A 127 20.34 -7.86 -0.58
N THR A 128 19.42 -7.75 -1.54
CA THR A 128 18.06 -7.24 -1.32
C THR A 128 17.06 -8.07 -2.10
N LEU A 129 15.77 -7.96 -1.77
CA LEU A 129 14.71 -8.51 -2.63
C LEU A 129 14.73 -7.82 -3.99
N ARG A 130 14.43 -8.59 -5.04
CA ARG A 130 14.41 -8.07 -6.41
C ARG A 130 13.41 -6.93 -6.54
N GLY A 131 13.87 -5.78 -7.03
CA GLY A 131 13.06 -4.56 -7.16
C GLY A 131 13.27 -3.55 -6.04
N ASN A 132 13.93 -3.95 -4.94
CA ASN A 132 14.16 -3.07 -3.79
C ASN A 132 15.60 -2.51 -3.73
N ALA A 133 16.45 -2.85 -4.72
CA ALA A 133 17.83 -2.38 -4.76
C ALA A 133 17.93 -0.84 -4.77
N ASP A 134 17.17 -0.17 -5.65
CA ASP A 134 17.17 1.30 -5.73
C ASP A 134 16.65 1.95 -4.45
N PHE A 135 15.68 1.30 -3.79
CA PHE A 135 15.18 1.71 -2.48
C PHE A 135 16.29 1.63 -1.43
N PHE A 136 16.93 0.47 -1.24
CA PHE A 136 17.97 0.30 -0.21
C PHE A 136 19.24 1.12 -0.50
N LEU A 137 19.57 1.35 -1.78
CA LEU A 137 20.67 2.23 -2.16
C LEU A 137 20.44 3.66 -1.65
N ARG A 138 19.19 4.12 -1.63
CA ARG A 138 18.77 5.41 -1.07
C ARG A 138 18.51 5.35 0.43
N TYR A 139 18.11 4.19 0.96
CA TYR A 139 17.69 3.99 2.35
C TYR A 139 18.83 3.87 3.36
N LEU A 140 20.08 3.64 2.93
CA LEU A 140 21.26 3.84 3.78
C LEU A 140 21.40 5.31 4.30
N ILE A 141 20.37 6.15 4.07
CA ILE A 141 20.22 7.54 4.46
C ILE A 141 18.85 7.88 5.17
N TYR A 142 17.74 7.08 5.16
CA TYR A 142 16.37 7.55 5.61
C TYR A 142 15.40 6.53 6.31
N GLN A 143 14.21 6.97 6.83
CA GLN A 143 13.39 6.33 7.92
C GLN A 143 11.85 6.09 7.75
N GLU A 144 11.14 6.35 6.63
CA GLU A 144 9.64 6.24 6.57
C GLU A 144 9.03 5.47 5.36
N ILE A 145 7.84 4.88 5.53
CA ILE A 145 7.08 4.09 4.52
C ILE A 145 5.59 4.52 4.49
N SER A 146 4.97 4.60 3.31
CA SER A 146 3.56 5.00 3.06
C SER A 146 2.78 3.98 2.20
N LEU A 147 1.53 4.32 1.88
CA LEU A 147 0.75 3.70 0.80
C LEU A 147 0.58 4.71 -0.35
N LEU A 148 0.31 4.20 -1.55
CA LEU A 148 0.05 4.99 -2.76
C LEU A 148 -1.34 4.66 -3.30
N LYS A 149 -2.01 5.66 -3.86
CA LYS A 149 -3.30 5.50 -4.55
C LYS A 149 -3.21 6.02 -5.98
N LEU A 150 -4.07 5.47 -6.86
CA LEU A 150 -4.25 5.97 -8.21
C LEU A 150 -4.84 7.39 -8.18
N VAL A 151 -4.35 8.26 -9.08
CA VAL A 151 -4.96 9.57 -9.37
C VAL A 151 -5.76 9.40 -10.65
N ALA A 152 -7.09 9.44 -10.53
CA ALA A 152 -8.03 9.46 -11.65
C ALA A 152 -8.41 10.90 -12.02
#